data_AF-A0A0P8YCQ5-F1
#
_entry.id   AF-A0A0P8YCQ5-F1
#
_cell.length_a   1.000
_cell.length_b   1.000
_cell.length_c   1.000
_cell.angle_alpha   90.00
_cell.angle_beta   90.00
_cell.angle_gamma   90.00
#
_symmetry.space_group_name_H-M   'P 1'
#
loop_
_entity.id
_entity.type
_entity.pdbx_description
1 polymer ?
#
loop_
_entity_poly.entity_id
_entity_poly.type
_entity_poly.pdbx_seq_one_letter_code
_entity_poly.pdbx_strand_id
1 'polypeptide(L)'
;MMIQALPLIESGAAKAAGLSIDLLTLSCASHKSSAIHTDRVLAWLETLGMSESDLRCGSHAPSDTDALHALIRADDKPCQIHNNCSGKHSGFLTLNKHLGGGSEYNAPDHPVQMAVLEAFEDVTGETSPGFGVDGCSAPNFATTMHGFARAMAFFAAASEDGASVRERAAATLVQAMTTFPELVAGEGRACTELM
;
A
#
# COMPACT_ATOMS: atom_id res chain seq x y z
N MET A 1 3.03 0.43 -6.33
CA MET A 1 2.20 0.35 -5.11
C MET A 1 0.80 -0.14 -5.41
N MET A 2 0.08 0.44 -6.39
CA MET A 2 -1.26 -0.04 -6.81
C MET A 2 -1.32 -1.56 -7.07
N ILE A 3 -0.35 -2.10 -7.82
CA ILE A 3 -0.27 -3.55 -8.09
C ILE A 3 -0.22 -4.38 -6.80
N GLN A 4 0.53 -3.90 -5.78
CA GLN A 4 0.67 -4.62 -4.50
C GLN A 4 -0.60 -4.58 -3.65
N ALA A 5 -1.51 -3.65 -3.92
CA ALA A 5 -2.80 -3.54 -3.24
C ALA A 5 -3.91 -4.36 -3.91
N LEU A 6 -3.71 -4.85 -5.15
CA LEU A 6 -4.71 -5.67 -5.84
C LEU A 6 -5.18 -6.88 -4.99
N PRO A 7 -4.28 -7.70 -4.41
CA PRO A 7 -4.70 -8.89 -3.66
C PRO A 7 -5.55 -8.56 -2.42
N LEU A 8 -5.41 -7.37 -1.85
CA LEU A 8 -6.20 -6.92 -0.70
C LEU A 8 -7.70 -6.83 -1.04
N ILE A 9 -8.04 -6.38 -2.26
CA ILE A 9 -9.43 -6.32 -2.74
C ILE A 9 -9.85 -7.65 -3.35
N GLU A 10 -9.01 -8.26 -4.19
CA GLU A 10 -9.34 -9.48 -4.94
C GLU A 10 -9.66 -10.67 -4.03
N SER A 11 -8.94 -10.80 -2.91
CA SER A 11 -9.20 -11.84 -1.91
C SER A 11 -10.50 -11.64 -1.12
N GLY A 12 -11.07 -10.43 -1.17
CA GLY A 12 -12.17 -10.02 -0.28
C GLY A 12 -11.72 -9.59 1.12
N ALA A 13 -10.42 -9.58 1.42
CA ALA A 13 -9.88 -9.17 2.71
C ALA A 13 -10.28 -7.73 3.08
N ALA A 14 -10.22 -6.79 2.14
CA ALA A 14 -10.68 -5.41 2.33
C ALA A 14 -12.15 -5.35 2.78
N LYS A 15 -13.02 -6.08 2.08
CA LYS A 15 -14.45 -6.13 2.38
C LYS A 15 -14.72 -6.78 3.72
N ALA A 16 -14.03 -7.88 4.04
CA ALA A 16 -14.17 -8.60 5.30
C ALA A 16 -13.73 -7.75 6.51
N ALA A 17 -12.70 -6.92 6.33
CA ALA A 17 -12.23 -5.98 7.35
C ALA A 17 -13.03 -4.66 7.40
N GLY A 18 -13.99 -4.46 6.49
CA GLY A 18 -14.78 -3.23 6.42
C GLY A 18 -13.96 -1.99 6.05
N LEU A 19 -12.92 -2.14 5.23
CA LEU A 19 -12.06 -1.02 4.85
C LEU A 19 -12.84 0.01 4.05
N SER A 20 -12.77 1.26 4.50
CA SER A 20 -13.25 2.43 3.78
C SER A 20 -12.30 2.81 2.65
N ILE A 21 -12.80 3.64 1.73
CA ILE A 21 -12.06 4.05 0.54
C ILE A 21 -10.77 4.81 0.87
N ASP A 22 -10.72 5.57 1.96
CA ASP A 22 -9.53 6.28 2.43
C ASP A 22 -8.43 5.31 2.93
N LEU A 23 -8.80 4.19 3.57
CA LEU A 23 -7.85 3.13 3.93
C LEU A 23 -7.34 2.36 2.70
N LEU A 24 -8.21 2.15 1.70
CA LEU A 24 -7.77 1.62 0.40
C LEU A 24 -6.78 2.56 -0.27
N THR A 25 -6.98 3.88 -0.20
CA THR A 25 -6.01 4.87 -0.68
C THR A 25 -4.66 4.74 0.05
N LEU A 26 -4.67 4.61 1.38
CA LEU A 26 -3.45 4.42 2.17
C LEU A 26 -2.71 3.12 1.82
N SER A 27 -3.42 2.07 1.39
CA SER A 27 -2.79 0.83 0.92
C SER A 27 -1.94 1.02 -0.35
N CYS A 28 -2.22 2.09 -1.11
CA CYS A 28 -1.48 2.49 -2.31
C CYS A 28 -0.46 3.62 -2.06
N ALA A 29 -0.37 4.15 -0.85
CA ALA A 29 0.32 5.40 -0.56
C ALA A 29 1.85 5.29 -0.40
N SER A 30 2.53 6.40 -0.70
CA SER A 30 3.92 6.72 -0.37
C SER A 30 3.91 8.13 0.23
N HIS A 31 3.28 8.22 1.39
CA HIS A 31 2.88 9.48 2.01
C HIS A 31 4.04 10.20 2.70
N LYS A 32 3.87 11.49 2.96
CA LYS A 32 4.85 12.29 3.74
C LYS A 32 4.78 12.08 5.27
N SER A 33 3.87 11.24 5.73
CA SER A 33 3.72 10.85 7.14
C SER A 33 3.26 11.98 8.07
N SER A 34 2.44 12.89 7.54
CA SER A 34 1.64 13.83 8.34
C SER A 34 0.59 13.11 9.19
N ALA A 35 0.01 13.83 10.16
CA ALA A 35 -1.07 13.35 11.03
C ALA A 35 -2.23 12.68 10.28
N ILE A 36 -2.67 13.25 9.14
CA ILE A 36 -3.75 12.66 8.32
C ILE A 36 -3.47 11.22 7.87
N HIS A 37 -2.20 10.81 7.78
CA HIS A 37 -1.77 9.47 7.45
C HIS A 37 -1.55 8.61 8.71
N THR A 38 -0.75 9.10 9.65
CA THR A 38 -0.34 8.32 10.83
C THR A 38 -1.52 8.00 11.74
N ASP A 39 -2.46 8.92 11.90
CA ASP A 39 -3.64 8.74 12.75
C ASP A 39 -4.56 7.64 12.17
N ARG A 40 -4.71 7.62 10.84
CA ARG A 40 -5.49 6.59 10.13
C ARG A 40 -4.81 5.22 10.15
N VAL A 41 -3.49 5.20 9.99
CA VAL A 41 -2.70 3.95 10.12
C VAL A 41 -2.84 3.38 11.53
N LEU A 42 -2.72 4.21 12.57
CA LEU A 42 -2.92 3.79 13.96
C LEU A 42 -4.33 3.24 14.19
N ALA A 43 -5.37 3.96 13.76
CA ALA A 43 -6.74 3.52 13.89
C ALA A 43 -6.98 2.20 13.13
N TRP A 44 -6.44 2.07 11.92
CA TRP A 44 -6.54 0.83 11.13
C TRP A 44 -5.87 -0.35 11.87
N LEU A 45 -4.65 -0.18 12.38
CA LEU A 45 -3.98 -1.23 13.16
C LEU A 45 -4.77 -1.62 14.41
N GLU A 46 -5.37 -0.66 15.11
CA GLU A 46 -6.23 -0.92 16.27
C GLU A 46 -7.44 -1.80 15.89
N THR A 47 -8.10 -1.54 14.76
CA THR A 47 -9.21 -2.40 14.29
C THR A 47 -8.76 -3.83 13.96
N LEU A 48 -7.49 -4.02 13.60
CA LEU A 48 -6.90 -5.33 13.37
C LEU A 48 -6.48 -6.03 14.68
N GLY A 49 -6.49 -5.33 15.81
CA GLY A 49 -5.92 -5.79 17.07
C GLY A 49 -4.38 -5.84 17.04
N MET A 50 -3.78 -4.95 16.26
CA MET A 50 -2.35 -4.87 16.00
C MET A 50 -1.79 -3.49 16.41
N SER A 51 -0.47 -3.37 16.38
CA SER A 51 0.29 -2.19 16.75
C SER A 51 1.33 -1.84 15.70
N GLU A 52 2.04 -0.73 15.88
CA GLU A 52 3.14 -0.37 14.97
C GLU A 52 4.26 -1.42 14.94
N SER A 53 4.42 -2.21 16.01
CA SER A 53 5.42 -3.28 16.07
C SER A 53 5.13 -4.47 15.16
N ASP A 54 3.88 -4.61 14.69
CA ASP A 54 3.47 -5.60 13.70
C ASP A 54 3.83 -5.16 12.27
N LEU A 55 4.14 -3.88 12.06
CA LEU A 55 4.66 -3.42 10.78
C LEU A 55 6.07 -3.99 10.54
N ARG A 56 6.44 -4.09 9.26
CA ARG A 56 7.76 -4.52 8.79
C ARG A 56 8.44 -3.46 7.92
N CYS A 57 7.82 -2.29 7.75
CA CYS A 57 8.34 -1.25 6.89
C CYS A 57 9.62 -0.59 7.45
N GLY A 58 9.93 -0.77 8.73
CA GLY A 58 11.00 -0.05 9.41
C GLY A 58 10.59 1.39 9.70
N SER A 59 11.49 2.16 10.32
CA SER A 59 11.23 3.54 10.72
C SER A 59 12.06 4.53 9.91
N HIS A 60 11.45 5.65 9.52
CA HIS A 60 12.15 6.83 9.02
C HIS A 60 11.44 8.11 9.47
N ALA A 61 12.18 9.23 9.43
CA ALA A 61 11.65 10.53 9.82
C ALA A 61 10.56 10.99 8.83
N PRO A 62 9.44 11.57 9.31
CA PRO A 62 8.44 12.16 8.42
C PRO A 62 9.07 13.17 7.48
N SER A 63 8.66 13.16 6.20
CA SER A 63 9.04 14.22 5.26
C SER A 63 8.11 15.44 5.37
N ASP A 64 7.02 15.33 6.11
CA ASP A 64 6.22 16.44 6.57
C ASP A 64 6.96 17.23 7.66
N THR A 65 7.26 18.50 7.36
CA THR A 65 8.04 19.38 8.25
C THR A 65 7.36 19.60 9.61
N ASP A 66 6.04 19.73 9.64
CA ASP A 66 5.31 20.00 10.88
C ASP A 66 5.26 18.75 11.76
N ALA A 67 5.02 17.57 11.16
CA ALA A 67 5.09 16.30 11.87
C ALA A 67 6.50 16.03 12.42
N LEU A 68 7.55 16.31 11.64
CA LEU A 68 8.93 16.19 12.09
C LEU A 68 9.23 17.14 13.25
N HIS A 69 8.84 18.42 13.15
CA HIS A 69 9.02 19.37 14.24
C HIS A 69 8.24 19.01 15.50
N ALA A 70 7.05 18.41 15.36
CA ALA A 70 6.26 17.93 16.50
C ALA A 70 7.02 16.83 17.26
N LEU A 71 7.58 15.83 16.55
CA LEU A 71 8.41 14.79 17.16
C LEU A 71 9.62 15.38 17.90
N ILE A 72 10.34 16.31 17.26
CA ILE A 72 11.51 16.97 17.87
C ILE A 72 11.13 17.73 19.14
N ARG A 73 10.01 18.47 19.13
CA ARG A 73 9.55 19.24 20.30
C ARG A 73 9.11 18.35 21.46
N ALA A 74 8.62 17.15 21.16
CA ALA A 74 8.20 16.17 22.15
C ALA A 74 9.35 15.32 22.72
N ASP A 75 10.58 15.45 22.18
CA ASP A 75 11.71 14.54 22.44
C ASP A 75 11.38 13.08 22.04
N ASP A 76 10.48 12.91 21.07
CA ASP A 76 10.06 11.62 20.54
C ASP A 76 10.91 11.18 19.34
N LYS A 77 10.85 9.88 19.03
CA LYS A 77 11.55 9.28 17.88
C LYS A 77 10.57 8.74 16.86
N PRO A 78 10.87 8.81 15.55
CA PRO A 78 10.07 8.12 14.55
C PRO A 78 9.99 6.61 14.83
N CYS A 79 8.78 6.07 14.80
CA CYS A 79 8.47 4.63 14.76
C CYS A 79 7.87 4.20 13.41
N GLN A 80 7.45 2.94 13.25
CA GLN A 80 7.10 2.38 11.94
C GLN A 80 5.88 3.04 11.27
N ILE A 81 4.96 3.64 12.02
CA ILE A 81 3.83 4.39 11.43
C ILE A 81 4.30 5.60 10.60
N HIS A 82 5.47 6.17 10.94
CA HIS A 82 6.04 7.32 10.26
C HIS A 82 6.72 6.94 8.94
N ASN A 83 6.81 5.64 8.65
CA ASN A 83 7.26 5.20 7.35
C ASN A 83 6.21 5.53 6.28
N ASN A 84 6.63 6.11 5.16
CA ASN A 84 5.78 6.43 4.01
C ASN A 84 5.01 5.23 3.44
N CYS A 85 5.46 4.00 3.72
CA CYS A 85 4.80 2.76 3.31
C CYS A 85 3.92 2.13 4.42
N SER A 86 3.73 2.78 5.58
CA SER A 86 3.00 2.18 6.71
C SER A 86 1.53 1.86 6.36
N GLY A 87 0.87 2.69 5.53
CA GLY A 87 -0.47 2.37 4.98
C GLY A 87 -0.48 1.11 4.12
N LYS A 88 0.48 0.97 3.20
CA LYS A 88 0.67 -0.24 2.38
C LYS A 88 0.89 -1.49 3.23
N HIS A 89 1.70 -1.38 4.29
CA HIS A 89 1.95 -2.49 5.21
C HIS A 89 0.73 -2.83 6.07
N SER A 90 -0.11 -1.85 6.40
CA SER A 90 -1.42 -2.11 7.05
C SER A 90 -2.35 -2.90 6.12
N GLY A 91 -2.29 -2.63 4.81
CA GLY A 91 -2.92 -3.46 3.78
C GLY A 91 -2.38 -4.90 3.76
N PHE A 92 -1.05 -5.07 3.80
CA PHE A 92 -0.44 -6.42 3.89
C PHE A 92 -0.83 -7.17 5.15
N LEU A 93 -0.89 -6.50 6.30
CA LEU A 93 -1.36 -7.08 7.55
C LEU A 93 -2.82 -7.52 7.48
N THR A 94 -3.67 -6.69 6.86
CA THR A 94 -5.09 -7.03 6.64
C THR A 94 -5.23 -8.27 5.77
N LEU A 95 -4.50 -8.32 4.65
CA LEU A 95 -4.48 -9.49 3.77
C LEU A 95 -3.91 -10.72 4.50
N ASN A 96 -2.82 -10.56 5.25
CA ASN A 96 -2.21 -11.65 5.99
C ASN A 96 -3.18 -12.28 7.00
N LYS A 97 -3.90 -11.44 7.76
CA LYS A 97 -4.92 -11.88 8.71
C LYS A 97 -6.04 -12.67 8.01
N HIS A 98 -6.37 -12.32 6.77
CA HIS A 98 -7.36 -13.04 5.96
C HIS A 98 -6.82 -14.38 5.43
N LEU A 99 -5.55 -14.43 5.00
CA LEU A 99 -4.91 -15.63 4.46
C LEU A 99 -4.43 -16.62 5.54
N GLY A 100 -4.25 -16.16 6.78
CA GLY A 100 -3.74 -16.97 7.89
C GLY A 100 -2.23 -17.28 7.80
N GLY A 101 -1.44 -16.33 7.28
CA GLY A 101 0.01 -16.45 7.16
C GLY A 101 0.79 -16.16 8.45
N GLY A 102 2.12 -16.16 8.35
CA GLY A 102 3.04 -15.86 9.47
C GLY A 102 3.27 -14.35 9.68
N SER A 103 4.05 -13.99 10.69
CA SER A 103 4.35 -12.57 10.99
C SER A 103 5.25 -11.89 9.94
N GLU A 104 6.07 -12.67 9.25
CA GLU A 104 7.05 -12.18 8.27
C GLU A 104 6.41 -12.08 6.88
N TYR A 105 5.35 -11.26 6.78
CA TYR A 105 4.59 -11.09 5.55
C TYR A 105 5.37 -10.39 4.42
N ASN A 106 6.54 -9.85 4.73
CA ASN A 106 7.51 -9.27 3.79
C ASN A 106 8.45 -10.34 3.20
N ALA A 107 8.42 -11.60 3.66
CA ALA A 107 9.21 -12.66 3.06
C ALA A 107 8.70 -13.01 1.65
N PRO A 108 9.56 -13.22 0.65
CA PRO A 108 9.14 -13.45 -0.75
C PRO A 108 8.25 -14.69 -0.95
N ASP A 109 8.45 -15.74 -0.15
CA ASP A 109 7.68 -16.98 -0.16
C ASP A 109 6.42 -16.92 0.71
N HIS A 110 6.19 -15.80 1.39
CA HIS A 110 4.99 -15.61 2.20
C HIS A 110 3.73 -15.50 1.32
N PRO A 111 2.57 -16.05 1.74
CA PRO A 111 1.32 -16.00 0.95
C PRO A 111 0.94 -14.61 0.43
N VAL A 112 1.18 -13.55 1.23
CA VAL A 112 0.98 -12.16 0.81
C VAL A 112 1.86 -11.79 -0.38
N GLN A 113 3.17 -12.06 -0.33
CA GLN A 113 4.08 -11.68 -1.42
C GLN A 113 3.89 -12.55 -2.66
N MET A 114 3.52 -13.82 -2.47
CA MET A 114 3.14 -14.71 -3.57
C MET A 114 1.89 -14.20 -4.30
N ALA A 115 0.87 -13.74 -3.57
CA ALA A 115 -0.31 -13.13 -4.18
C ALA A 115 0.01 -11.81 -4.90
N VAL A 116 0.94 -11.01 -4.35
CA VAL A 116 1.44 -9.80 -5.02
C VAL A 116 2.22 -10.15 -6.29
N LEU A 117 3.05 -11.19 -6.27
CA LEU A 117 3.78 -11.68 -7.45
C LEU A 117 2.81 -12.12 -8.54
N GLU A 118 1.80 -12.93 -8.20
CA GLU A 118 0.78 -13.39 -9.14
C GLU A 118 0.04 -12.21 -9.79
N ALA A 119 -0.40 -11.24 -8.98
CA ALA A 119 -1.05 -10.04 -9.50
C ALA A 119 -0.10 -9.22 -10.39
N PHE A 120 1.17 -9.12 -10.03
CA PHE A 120 2.19 -8.41 -10.78
C PHE A 120 2.49 -9.06 -12.14
N GLU A 121 2.69 -10.38 -12.18
CA GLU A 121 2.99 -11.12 -13.41
C GLU A 121 1.80 -11.10 -14.38
N ASP A 122 0.57 -11.12 -13.87
CA ASP A 122 -0.63 -11.05 -14.70
C ASP A 122 -0.81 -9.67 -15.36
N VAL A 123 -0.74 -8.58 -14.59
CA VAL A 123 -0.93 -7.23 -15.17
C VAL A 123 0.23 -6.79 -16.06
N THR A 124 1.44 -7.30 -15.81
CA THR A 124 2.60 -7.07 -16.69
C THR A 124 2.60 -8.02 -17.89
N GLY A 125 1.95 -9.19 -17.75
CA GLY A 125 1.96 -10.29 -18.71
C GLY A 125 3.35 -10.87 -18.93
N GLU A 126 4.17 -10.90 -17.88
CA GLU A 126 5.55 -11.38 -17.87
C GLU A 126 5.84 -12.13 -16.57
N THR A 127 6.62 -13.22 -16.63
CA THR A 127 7.20 -13.83 -15.43
C THR A 127 8.30 -12.92 -14.90
N SER A 128 8.26 -12.60 -13.61
CA SER A 128 9.26 -11.76 -12.99
C SER A 128 10.60 -12.51 -12.88
N PRO A 129 11.73 -11.95 -13.34
CA PRO A 129 13.02 -12.62 -13.25
C PRO A 129 13.63 -12.56 -11.83
N GLY A 130 12.99 -11.84 -10.90
CA GLY A 130 13.45 -11.67 -9.53
C GLY A 130 12.88 -10.41 -8.88
N PHE A 131 13.36 -10.09 -7.68
CA PHE A 131 12.91 -8.90 -6.93
C PHE A 131 14.08 -8.17 -6.28
N GLY A 132 13.90 -6.88 -6.05
CA GLY A 132 14.74 -6.08 -5.17
C GLY A 132 14.05 -5.80 -3.84
N VAL A 133 14.82 -5.47 -2.81
CA VAL A 133 14.30 -4.96 -1.54
C VAL A 133 14.68 -3.49 -1.43
N ASP A 134 13.67 -2.64 -1.28
CA ASP A 134 13.81 -1.19 -1.05
C ASP A 134 13.54 -0.86 0.43
N GLY A 135 13.67 0.41 0.82
CA GLY A 135 13.64 0.90 2.21
C GLY A 135 12.41 0.58 3.07
N CYS A 136 11.37 -0.05 2.52
CA CYS A 136 10.21 -0.56 3.28
C CYS A 136 10.23 -2.09 3.50
N SER A 137 11.35 -2.76 3.21
CA SER A 137 11.57 -4.21 3.36
C SER A 137 10.72 -5.15 2.48
N ALA A 138 9.67 -4.67 1.81
CA ALA A 138 8.83 -5.51 0.95
C ALA A 138 9.52 -5.79 -0.41
N PRO A 139 9.35 -6.99 -1.00
CA PRO A 139 9.81 -7.30 -2.36
C PRO A 139 9.22 -6.36 -3.42
N ASN A 140 10.06 -5.90 -4.34
CA ASN A 140 9.68 -5.19 -5.55
C ASN A 140 10.09 -6.02 -6.76
N PHE A 141 9.10 -6.65 -7.40
CA PHE A 141 9.30 -7.54 -8.54
C PHE A 141 9.76 -6.78 -9.78
N ALA A 142 10.69 -7.39 -10.53
CA ALA A 142 11.23 -6.83 -11.76
C ALA A 142 10.36 -7.20 -12.97
N THR A 143 10.31 -6.32 -13.97
CA THR A 143 9.66 -6.53 -15.28
C THR A 143 10.37 -5.66 -16.32
N THR A 144 10.09 -5.86 -17.60
CA THR A 144 10.54 -4.93 -18.65
C THR A 144 9.75 -3.61 -18.60
N MET A 145 10.27 -2.56 -19.23
CA MET A 145 9.51 -1.31 -19.41
C MET A 145 8.21 -1.52 -20.19
N HIS A 146 8.15 -2.52 -21.08
CA HIS A 146 6.93 -2.87 -21.82
C HIS A 146 5.90 -3.53 -20.91
N GLY A 147 6.32 -4.47 -20.06
CA GLY A 147 5.45 -5.09 -19.05
C GLY A 147 4.91 -4.06 -18.06
N PHE A 148 5.76 -3.14 -17.59
CA PHE A 148 5.32 -2.04 -16.74
C PHE A 148 4.33 -1.10 -17.43
N ALA A 149 4.57 -0.71 -18.68
CA ALA A 149 3.65 0.11 -19.46
C ALA A 149 2.30 -0.59 -19.68
N ARG A 150 2.30 -1.91 -19.88
CA ARG A 150 1.08 -2.72 -19.98
C ARG A 150 0.28 -2.69 -18.68
N ALA A 151 0.95 -2.86 -17.54
CA ALA A 151 0.31 -2.76 -16.24
C ALA A 151 -0.34 -1.38 -16.03
N MET A 152 0.36 -0.28 -16.37
CA MET A 152 -0.21 1.07 -16.25
C MET A 152 -1.40 1.29 -17.20
N ALA A 153 -1.32 0.78 -18.44
CA ALA A 153 -2.44 0.83 -19.38
C ALA A 153 -3.66 0.04 -18.87
N PHE A 154 -3.43 -1.10 -18.20
CA PHE A 154 -4.47 -1.89 -17.56
C PHE A 154 -5.19 -1.08 -16.46
N PHE A 155 -4.48 -0.44 -15.54
CA PHE A 155 -5.11 0.42 -14.53
C PHE A 155 -5.86 1.60 -15.15
N ALA A 156 -5.30 2.23 -16.19
CA ALA A 156 -5.93 3.38 -16.84
C ALA A 156 -7.22 3.01 -17.59
N ALA A 157 -7.34 1.78 -18.08
CA ALA A 157 -8.51 1.29 -18.80
C ALA A 157 -9.54 0.55 -17.90
N ALA A 158 -9.20 0.31 -16.64
CA ALA A 158 -10.03 -0.46 -15.72
C ALA A 158 -11.38 0.23 -15.46
N SER A 159 -12.44 -0.57 -15.34
CA SER A 159 -13.80 -0.11 -15.08
C SER A 159 -14.42 -0.78 -13.86
N GLU A 160 -15.27 -0.06 -13.12
CA GLU A 160 -16.07 -0.62 -12.02
C GLU A 160 -17.05 -1.71 -12.50
N ASP A 161 -17.49 -1.61 -13.75
CA ASP A 161 -18.31 -2.61 -14.45
C ASP A 161 -17.47 -3.64 -15.22
N GLY A 162 -16.15 -3.67 -14.98
CA GLY A 162 -15.20 -4.56 -15.61
C GLY A 162 -15.55 -6.04 -15.45
N ALA A 163 -15.15 -6.86 -16.40
CA ALA A 163 -15.57 -8.26 -16.45
C ALA A 163 -14.90 -9.10 -15.34
N SER A 164 -13.64 -8.80 -15.00
CA SER A 164 -12.87 -9.54 -14.02
C SER A 164 -12.85 -8.88 -12.64
N VAL A 165 -12.63 -9.67 -11.58
CA VAL A 165 -12.44 -9.15 -10.21
C VAL A 165 -11.25 -8.20 -10.14
N ARG A 166 -10.16 -8.54 -10.83
CA ARG A 166 -8.92 -7.74 -10.90
C ARG A 166 -9.14 -6.39 -11.57
N GLU A 167 -9.88 -6.34 -12.66
CA GLU A 167 -10.23 -5.09 -13.34
C GLU A 167 -11.05 -4.18 -12.44
N ARG A 168 -12.08 -4.71 -11.76
CA ARG A 168 -12.87 -3.92 -10.81
C ARG A 168 -12.04 -3.45 -9.62
N ALA A 169 -11.15 -4.31 -9.10
CA ALA A 169 -10.22 -3.93 -8.03
C ALA A 169 -9.28 -2.80 -8.47
N ALA A 170 -8.73 -2.89 -9.68
CA ALA A 170 -7.89 -1.84 -10.26
C ALA A 170 -8.65 -0.51 -10.38
N ALA A 171 -9.89 -0.54 -10.88
CA ALA A 171 -10.75 0.64 -10.97
C ALA A 171 -11.02 1.27 -9.60
N THR A 172 -11.35 0.45 -8.60
CA THR A 172 -11.56 0.92 -7.21
C THR A 172 -10.31 1.57 -6.64
N LEU A 173 -9.12 1.01 -6.85
CA LEU A 173 -7.86 1.60 -6.35
C LEU A 173 -7.54 2.92 -7.04
N VAL A 174 -7.77 3.03 -8.34
CA VAL A 174 -7.58 4.30 -9.09
C VAL A 174 -8.54 5.36 -8.56
N GLN A 175 -9.83 5.02 -8.40
CA GLN A 175 -10.83 5.94 -7.85
C GLN A 175 -10.50 6.36 -6.41
N ALA A 176 -10.02 5.43 -5.57
CA ALA A 176 -9.62 5.74 -4.20
C ALA A 176 -8.49 6.78 -4.17
N MET A 177 -7.47 6.58 -5.03
CA MET A 177 -6.33 7.49 -5.14
C MET A 177 -6.73 8.88 -5.65
N THR A 178 -7.63 8.97 -6.62
CA THR A 178 -8.11 10.26 -7.15
C THR A 178 -9.13 10.95 -6.23
N THR A 179 -9.82 10.20 -5.37
CA THR A 179 -10.74 10.78 -4.38
C THR A 179 -10.01 11.38 -3.18
N PHE A 180 -8.90 10.75 -2.75
CA PHE A 180 -8.08 11.20 -1.60
C PHE A 180 -6.59 11.34 -1.98
N PRO A 181 -6.24 12.20 -2.96
CA PRO A 181 -4.87 12.33 -3.44
C PRO A 181 -3.90 12.83 -2.35
N GLU A 182 -4.40 13.54 -1.36
CA GLU A 182 -3.65 13.97 -0.17
C GLU A 182 -3.23 12.79 0.71
N LEU A 183 -3.98 11.68 0.74
CA LEU A 183 -3.60 10.48 1.50
C LEU A 183 -2.55 9.63 0.76
N VAL A 184 -2.42 9.78 -0.56
CA VAL A 184 -1.41 9.06 -1.35
C VAL A 184 -0.01 9.59 -1.08
N ALA A 185 0.16 10.91 -1.14
CA ALA A 185 1.48 11.55 -1.12
C ALA A 185 1.61 12.63 -0.05
N GLY A 186 0.52 13.29 0.33
CA GLY A 186 0.47 14.46 1.20
C GLY A 186 0.27 15.78 0.45
N GLU A 187 -0.41 16.72 1.10
CA GLU A 187 -0.69 18.06 0.57
C GLU A 187 0.54 18.78 0.00
N GLY A 188 0.35 19.51 -1.11
CA GLY A 188 1.36 20.35 -1.76
C GLY A 188 2.40 19.60 -2.60
N ARG A 189 2.31 18.27 -2.72
CA ARG A 189 3.18 17.48 -3.60
C ARG A 189 2.60 17.41 -5.02
N ALA A 190 3.45 17.44 -6.03
CA ALA A 190 3.04 17.32 -7.43
C ALA A 190 2.17 16.08 -7.69
N CYS A 191 2.44 14.94 -7.03
CA CYS A 191 1.61 13.75 -7.15
C CYS A 191 0.17 13.97 -6.67
N THR A 192 -0.03 14.80 -5.65
CA THR A 192 -1.35 15.15 -5.11
C THR A 192 -2.04 16.19 -5.98
N GLU A 193 -1.32 17.22 -6.44
CA GLU A 193 -1.90 18.32 -7.26
C GLU A 193 -2.26 17.90 -8.70
N LEU A 194 -1.70 16.79 -9.20
CA LEU A 194 -1.89 16.32 -10.58
C LEU A 194 -2.84 15.12 -10.70
N MET A 195 -3.33 14.57 -9.59
CA MET A 195 -4.36 13.53 -9.58
C MET A 195 -5.76 14.16 -9.64
#